data_AF-A0A2W7B3T6-F1
#
_entry.id   AF-A0A2W7B3T6-F1
#
_cell.length_a   1.000
_cell.length_b   1.000
_cell.length_c   1.000
_cell.angle_alpha   90.00
_cell.angle_beta   90.00
_cell.angle_gamma   90.00
#
_symmetry.space_group_name_H-M   'P 1'
#
loop_
_entity.id
_entity.type
_entity.pdbx_description
1 polymer ?
#
loop_
_entity_poly.entity_id
_entity_poly.type
_entity_poly.pdbx_seq_one_letter_code
_entity_poly.pdbx_strand_id
1 'polypeptide(L)' 'MESLKIFYDRDNHILTIWFDDPQKEFIAEEIGEELLVMQDSEGKTIGIERMNFVLADQNPLDVQLQYL' A
#
# COMPACT_ATOMS: atom_id res chain seq x y z
N MET A 1 1.52 -18.95 -1.83
CA MET A 1 2.20 -17.72 -1.38
C MET A 1 1.26 -16.58 -1.66
N GLU A 2 0.87 -15.83 -0.63
CA GLU A 2 0.20 -14.55 -0.85
C GLU A 2 1.24 -13.58 -1.40
N SER A 3 0.97 -12.99 -2.57
CA SER A 3 1.87 -12.03 -3.22
C SER A 3 1.50 -10.62 -2.77
N LEU A 4 2.48 -9.89 -2.22
CA LEU A 4 2.35 -8.45 -2.03
C LEU A 4 2.29 -7.78 -3.41
N LYS A 5 1.28 -6.94 -3.67
CA LYS A 5 1.22 -6.14 -4.90
C LYS A 5 1.58 -4.71 -4.56
N ILE A 6 2.62 -4.19 -5.21
CA ILE A 6 3.09 -2.81 -5.01
C ILE A 6 2.96 -2.08 -6.34
N PHE A 7 2.26 -0.94 -6.32
CA PHE A 7 2.09 -0.06 -7.47
C PHE A 7 2.62 1.32 -7.12
N TYR A 8 3.45 1.87 -8.00
CA TYR A 8 3.90 3.25 -7.88
C TYR A 8 3.45 4.04 -9.10
N ASP A 9 2.47 4.92 -8.88
CA ASP A 9 2.08 5.93 -9.85
C ASP A 9 3.08 7.08 -9.77
N ARG A 10 3.99 7.13 -10.74
CA ARG A 10 5.06 8.11 -10.82
C ARG A 10 4.55 9.52 -11.13
N ASP A 11 3.46 9.63 -11.88
CA ASP A 11 2.95 10.92 -12.34
C ASP A 11 2.21 11.64 -11.20
N ASN A 12 1.56 10.86 -10.33
CA ASN A 12 0.83 11.38 -9.17
C ASN A 12 1.60 11.25 -7.83
N HIS A 13 2.79 10.65 -7.83
CA HIS A 13 3.57 10.35 -6.63
C HIS A 13 2.78 9.56 -5.58
N ILE A 14 2.10 8.50 -6.01
CA ILE A 14 1.26 7.65 -5.14
C ILE A 14 1.85 6.24 -5.09
N LEU A 15 2.12 5.75 -3.88
CA LEU A 15 2.54 4.37 -3.63
C LEU A 15 1.39 3.59 -2.99
N THR A 16 0.88 2.58 -3.69
CA THR A 16 -0.18 1.70 -3.20
C THR A 16 0.37 0.30 -2.96
N ILE A 17 0.12 -0.25 -1.77
CA ILE A 17 0.55 -1.59 -1.37
C ILE A 17 -0.68 -2.41 -0.96
N TRP A 18 -0.87 -3.56 -1.60
CA TRP A 18 -1.97 -4.47 -1.31
C TRP A 18 -1.49 -5.75 -0.65
N PHE A 19 -2.07 -6.04 0.53
CA PHE A 19 -1.87 -7.26 1.30
C PHE A 19 -2.89 -8.36 0.97
N ASP A 20 -4.03 -8.00 0.35
CA ASP A 20 -5.09 -8.91 -0.10
C ASP A 20 -5.61 -8.48 -1.49
N ASP A 21 -6.74 -9.01 -1.93
CA ASP A 21 -7.43 -8.62 -3.17
C ASP A 21 -7.95 -7.17 -3.09
N PRO A 22 -7.46 -6.26 -3.96
CA PRO A 22 -7.95 -4.88 -4.01
C PRO A 22 -9.46 -4.76 -4.23
N GLN A 23 -10.08 -5.76 -4.87
CA GLN A 23 -11.53 -5.75 -5.12
C GLN A 23 -12.38 -5.89 -3.85
N LYS A 24 -11.76 -6.22 -2.71
CA LYS A 24 -12.44 -6.28 -1.40
C LYS A 24 -12.50 -4.94 -0.70
N GLU A 25 -11.89 -3.88 -1.24
CA GLU A 25 -11.92 -2.55 -0.62
C GLU A 25 -13.36 -2.12 -0.37
N PHE A 26 -13.65 -1.79 0.88
CA PHE A 26 -14.93 -1.29 1.32
C PHE A 26 -14.82 0.15 1.83
N ILE A 27 -13.72 0.48 2.52
CA ILE A 27 -13.45 1.83 3.01
C ILE A 27 -11.95 2.13 2.93
N ALA A 28 -11.62 3.39 2.62
CA ALA A 28 -10.29 3.95 2.71
C ALA A 28 -10.30 5.16 3.66
N GLU A 29 -9.46 5.15 4.68
CA GLU A 29 -9.39 6.20 5.70
C GLU A 29 -8.00 6.80 5.78
N GLU A 30 -7.91 8.14 5.83
CA GLU A 30 -6.65 8.83 6.08
C GLU A 30 -6.33 8.79 7.58
N ILE A 31 -5.20 8.18 7.92
CA ILE A 31 -4.73 8.08 9.31
C ILE A 31 -3.65 9.12 9.66
N GLY A 32 -3.45 10.09 8.77
CA GLY A 32 -2.50 11.19 8.91
C GLY A 32 -1.22 10.96 8.10
N GLU A 33 -0.41 12.02 8.02
CA GLU A 33 0.82 12.05 7.21
C GLU A 33 0.59 11.55 5.78
N GLU A 34 -0.53 11.89 5.14
CA GLU A 34 -0.76 11.53 3.73
C GLU A 34 -0.79 10.00 3.48
N LEU A 35 -1.17 9.22 4.51
CA LEU A 35 -1.31 7.77 4.47
C LEU A 35 -2.77 7.36 4.60
N LEU A 36 -3.26 6.61 3.61
CA LEU A 36 -4.55 5.94 3.65
C LEU A 36 -4.39 4.47 4.07
N VAL A 37 -5.33 3.98 4.86
CA VAL A 37 -5.52 2.55 5.16
C VAL A 37 -6.78 2.10 4.46
N MET A 38 -6.68 1.01 3.67
CA MET A 38 -7.79 0.42 2.93
C MET A 38 -8.22 -0.86 3.63
N GLN A 39 -9.51 -0.96 3.95
CA GLN A 39 -10.09 -2.09 4.68
C GLN A 39 -11.23 -2.74 3.90
N ASP A 40 -11.44 -4.03 4.14
CA ASP A 40 -12.61 -4.75 3.66
C ASP A 40 -13.84 -4.53 4.56
N SER A 41 -14.97 -5.13 4.18
CA SER A 41 -16.24 -5.01 4.91
C SER A 41 -16.22 -5.62 6.32
N GLU A 42 -15.20 -6.42 6.66
CA GLU A 42 -15.02 -6.99 8.00
C GLU A 42 -14.05 -6.15 8.85
N GLY A 43 -13.54 -5.04 8.32
CA GLY A 43 -12.58 -4.17 8.99
C GLY A 43 -11.14 -4.69 8.92
N LYS A 44 -10.85 -5.71 8.12
CA LYS A 44 -9.48 -6.19 7.91
C LYS A 44 -8.76 -5.20 6.99
N THR A 45 -7.57 -4.75 7.39
CA THR A 45 -6.69 -3.98 6.51
C THR A 45 -6.20 -4.86 5.35
N ILE A 46 -6.49 -4.43 4.13
CA ILE A 46 -6.13 -5.14 2.89
C ILE A 46 -5.13 -4.36 2.03
N GLY A 47 -4.88 -3.09 2.35
CA GLY A 47 -3.82 -2.31 1.73
C GLY A 47 -3.57 -0.97 2.39
N ILE A 48 -2.55 -0.27 1.90
CA ILE A 48 -2.21 1.10 2.27
C ILE A 48 -1.86 1.92 1.03
N GLU A 49 -2.08 3.23 1.10
CA GLU A 49 -1.67 4.16 0.06
C GLU A 49 -0.95 5.36 0.67
N ARG A 50 0.26 5.66 0.19
CA ARG A 50 1.03 6.84 0.58
C ARG A 50 0.99 7.85 -0.57
N MET A 51 0.45 9.03 -0.30
CA MET A 51 0.48 10.16 -1.21
C MET A 51 1.79 10.94 -1.05
N ASN A 52 2.15 11.73 -2.06
CA ASN A 52 3.40 12.50 -2.15
C ASN A 52 4.66 11.64 -1.92
N PHE A 53 4.60 10.36 -2.32
CA PHE A 53 5.72 9.43 -2.23
C PHE A 53 6.72 9.68 -3.36
N VAL A 54 7.92 10.12 -2.98
CA VAL A 54 9.05 10.29 -3.89
C VAL A 54 10.11 9.24 -3.58
N LEU A 55 10.47 8.44 -4.58
CA LEU A 55 11.60 7.52 -4.46
C LEU A 55 12.89 8.33 -4.28
N ALA A 56 13.56 8.17 -3.14
CA ALA A 56 14.84 8.81 -2.87
C ALA A 56 15.97 8.26 -3.77
N ASP A 57 15.83 7.02 -4.26
CA ASP A 57 16.76 6.34 -5.14
C ASP A 57 15.98 5.41 -6.09
N GLN A 58 16.44 5.27 -7.33
CA GLN A 58 15.84 4.38 -8.35
C GLN A 58 16.41 2.95 -8.29
N ASN A 59 17.37 2.70 -7.41
CA ASN A 59 17.88 1.35 -7.18
C ASN A 59 16.78 0.42 -6.65
N PRO A 60 16.75 -0.86 -7.05
CA PRO A 60 15.84 -1.84 -6.47
C PRO A 60 16.00 -1.92 -4.94
N LEU A 61 14.90 -1.81 -4.21
CA LEU A 61 14.88 -2.03 -2.77
C LEU A 61 14.89 -3.54 -2.47
N ASP A 62 15.91 -4.00 -1.76
CA ASP A 62 15.90 -5.33 -1.14
C ASP A 62 14.99 -5.31 0.09
N VAL A 63 13.82 -5.94 -0.01
CA VAL A 63 12.84 -6.06 1.07
C VAL A 63 12.85 -7.49 1.60
N GLN A 64 13.08 -7.65 2.90
CA GLN A 64 12.91 -8.94 3.59
C GLN A 64 11.55 -8.99 4.29
N LEU A 65 10.76 -10.01 3.98
CA LEU A 65 9.54 -10.32 4.72
C LEU A 65 9.92 -11.13 5.97
N GLN A 66 9.72 -10.54 7.14
CA GLN A 66 9.87 -11.23 8.42
C GLN A 66 8.50 -11.71 8.89
N TYR A 67 8.33 -13.02 8.98
CA TYR A 67 7.16 -13.64 9.61
C TYR A 67 7.47 -13.81 11.10
N LEU A 68 6.57 -13.32 11.98
CA LEU A 68 6.61 -13.52 13.42
C LEU A 68 6.04 -14.88 13.81
#